data_AF-A0A849N2V0-F1
#
_entry.id   AF-A0A849N2V0-F1
#
_cell.length_a   1.000
_cell.length_b   1.000
_cell.length_c   1.000
_cell.angle_alpha   90.00
_cell.angle_beta   90.00
_cell.angle_gamma   90.00
#
_symmetry.space_group_name_H-M   'P 1'
#
loop_
_entity.id
_entity.type
_entity.pdbx_description
1 polymer ?
#
loop_
_entity_poly.entity_id
_entity_poly.type
_entity_poly.pdbx_seq_one_letter_code
_entity_poly.pdbx_strand_id
1 'polypeptide(L)'
;MTFAYTVSVVDAAGAADDAALQALVAAAAAQWSQYIYGAGSIDIQVTVAAPELPNVVGMALATGGPGLYTLVGRTGALPVYEASASRELRTGQDANGATPDIFITVNPAALPSFSLDPASPPAVNKYDGLSIIMHEIGHGLGIISFRDDAGSFSLGAATWWDATMVETARGLFFTGAAASAVYGAPVPVTTLKNGEQYGHVGNARTEPASNDLMTGLGARYGWRTPISDLDLAMLKDIGLPVISGVNRDPLLDPFFYTQAYPSVAAAHVSVVDHYNQWGWRAGLDPSAAFTTTGYRAANPDVVTAGLNPLLHFEQFGWKEGRDAVAWFDTSLYLARNPDVAATGVDPLVHYLSFGRFEGRAIHAAIGAPASFTHGSFDAEYYLLANPDVARLALAAGGDPDAVAYAQYQSSGWREGRDPNAVFKVKDYLAANPDVQAAGLDPLLHYDAYGWREGRDPAPGFDTRAYLAAYADVANAGVDPLLHYLQYGALEGRSTFGDGVIA
;
A
#
# COMPACT_ATOMS: atom_id res chain seq x y z
N MET A 1 18.88 0.37 -4.06
CA MET A 1 18.84 -0.50 -2.87
C MET A 1 18.14 0.30 -1.78
N THR A 2 17.24 -0.32 -1.02
CA THR A 2 16.76 0.25 0.25
C THR A 2 17.97 0.64 1.08
N PHE A 3 17.97 1.78 1.75
CA PHE A 3 19.11 2.10 2.60
C PHE A 3 19.22 1.10 3.75
N ALA A 4 20.45 0.73 4.10
CA ALA A 4 20.70 -0.15 5.23
C ALA A 4 20.47 0.62 6.53
N TYR A 5 20.02 -0.04 7.59
CA TYR A 5 19.88 0.62 8.87
C TYR A 5 20.15 -0.33 10.03
N THR A 6 20.59 0.24 11.14
CA THR A 6 20.60 -0.43 12.43
C THR A 6 19.75 0.35 13.41
N VAL A 7 19.21 -0.35 14.41
CA VAL A 7 18.39 0.29 15.46
C VAL A 7 18.88 -0.16 16.82
N SER A 8 18.90 0.77 17.78
CA SER A 8 19.24 0.49 19.17
C SER A 8 18.31 1.24 20.11
N VAL A 9 17.96 0.61 21.23
CA VAL A 9 17.19 1.21 22.32
C VAL A 9 18.06 1.29 23.58
N VAL A 10 18.05 2.44 24.22
CA VAL A 10 18.74 2.72 25.48
C VAL A 10 17.73 3.25 26.49
N ASP A 11 17.41 2.45 27.50
CA ASP A 11 16.50 2.89 28.58
C ASP A 11 17.28 3.24 29.85
N ALA A 12 17.56 4.54 30.01
CA ALA A 12 18.24 5.04 31.20
C ALA A 12 17.31 5.20 32.41
N ALA A 13 15.99 5.18 32.19
CA ALA A 13 14.97 5.41 33.21
C ALA A 13 14.23 4.13 33.68
N GLY A 14 14.43 3.00 32.99
CA GLY A 14 13.75 1.73 33.26
C GLY A 14 12.23 1.79 33.00
N ALA A 15 11.81 2.63 32.05
CA ALA A 15 10.42 2.95 31.77
C ALA A 15 9.82 2.17 30.58
N ALA A 16 10.61 1.43 29.79
CA ALA A 16 10.18 0.83 28.53
C ALA A 16 10.17 -0.71 28.49
N ASP A 17 9.37 -1.25 27.58
CA ASP A 17 9.59 -2.59 27.02
C ASP A 17 10.55 -2.44 25.84
N ASP A 18 11.85 -2.53 26.13
CA ASP A 18 12.92 -2.30 25.16
C ASP A 18 12.75 -3.16 23.89
N ALA A 19 12.23 -4.37 24.02
CA ALA A 19 12.01 -5.26 22.88
C ALA A 19 10.87 -4.75 21.98
N ALA A 20 9.75 -4.32 22.59
CA ALA A 20 8.64 -3.73 21.84
C ALA A 20 9.05 -2.42 21.16
N LEU A 21 9.80 -1.56 21.87
CA LEU A 21 10.28 -0.30 21.31
C LEU A 21 11.31 -0.54 20.19
N GLN A 22 12.22 -1.51 20.35
CA GLN A 22 13.17 -1.91 19.32
C GLN A 22 12.44 -2.37 18.04
N ALA A 23 11.40 -3.21 18.19
CA ALA A 23 10.60 -3.68 17.06
C ALA A 23 9.83 -2.53 16.38
N LEU A 24 9.29 -1.59 17.16
CA LEU A 24 8.61 -0.41 16.66
C LEU A 24 9.54 0.48 15.83
N VAL A 25 10.76 0.72 16.31
CA VAL A 25 11.77 1.54 15.62
C VAL A 25 12.25 0.85 14.35
N ALA A 26 12.49 -0.46 14.41
CA ALA A 26 12.82 -1.26 13.22
C ALA A 26 11.71 -1.17 12.16
N ALA A 27 10.44 -1.21 12.58
CA ALA A 27 9.30 -1.05 11.68
C ALA A 27 9.23 0.37 11.07
N ALA A 28 9.45 1.41 11.87
CA ALA A 28 9.47 2.79 11.38
C ALA A 28 10.61 3.03 10.36
N ALA A 29 11.81 2.54 10.65
CA ALA A 29 12.95 2.59 9.73
C ALA A 29 12.67 1.79 8.45
N ALA A 30 12.03 0.63 8.57
CA ALA A 30 11.60 -0.17 7.42
C ALA A 30 10.66 0.63 6.51
N GLN A 31 9.70 1.39 7.07
CA GLN A 31 8.79 2.23 6.27
C GLN A 31 9.56 3.30 5.48
N TRP A 32 10.47 4.04 6.11
CA TRP A 32 11.27 5.04 5.40
C TRP A 32 12.21 4.45 4.35
N SER A 33 12.81 3.29 4.64
CA SER A 33 13.74 2.60 3.71
C SER A 33 13.10 2.14 2.40
N GLN A 34 11.76 2.03 2.35
CA GLN A 34 11.02 1.75 1.12
C GLN A 34 11.10 2.90 0.11
N TYR A 35 11.24 4.14 0.58
CA TYR A 35 11.09 5.34 -0.25
C TYR A 35 12.40 6.08 -0.55
N ILE A 36 13.48 5.79 0.18
CA ILE A 36 14.76 6.48 0.07
C ILE A 36 15.83 5.48 -0.36
N TYR A 37 16.54 5.79 -1.45
CA TYR A 37 17.66 4.96 -1.91
C TYR A 37 18.98 5.56 -1.45
N GLY A 38 19.89 4.76 -0.91
CA GLY A 38 21.18 5.28 -0.47
C GLY A 38 22.30 4.25 -0.56
N ALA A 39 23.52 4.74 -0.66
CA ALA A 39 24.72 3.91 -0.56
C ALA A 39 25.21 3.75 0.89
N GLY A 40 24.70 4.58 1.81
CA GLY A 40 25.05 4.58 3.23
C GLY A 40 24.11 3.73 4.10
N SER A 41 24.47 3.60 5.37
CA SER A 41 23.69 2.92 6.40
C SER A 41 23.26 3.94 7.45
N ILE A 42 22.03 3.88 7.96
CA ILE A 42 21.58 4.81 9.00
C ILE A 42 21.45 4.08 10.33
N ASP A 43 22.18 4.54 11.32
CA ASP A 43 22.15 4.06 12.69
C ASP A 43 21.18 4.90 13.52
N ILE A 44 20.08 4.29 13.97
CA ILE A 44 19.02 4.98 14.71
C ILE A 44 19.10 4.54 16.17
N GLN A 45 19.27 5.50 17.07
CA GLN A 45 19.22 5.26 18.51
C GLN A 45 17.99 5.91 19.13
N VAL A 46 17.24 5.11 19.88
CA VAL A 46 16.16 5.59 20.72
C VAL A 46 16.56 5.52 22.18
N THR A 47 16.43 6.65 22.87
CA THR A 47 16.69 6.76 24.30
C THR A 47 15.40 7.03 25.05
N VAL A 48 15.09 6.22 26.06
CA VAL A 48 13.98 6.48 26.98
C VAL A 48 14.56 7.21 28.20
N ALA A 49 14.38 8.53 28.22
CA ALA A 49 14.95 9.38 29.26
C ALA A 49 14.06 10.60 29.52
N ALA A 50 14.11 11.10 30.75
CA ALA A 50 13.43 12.35 31.10
C ALA A 50 14.00 13.49 30.23
N PRO A 51 13.16 14.42 29.74
CA PRO A 51 13.64 15.54 28.94
C PRO A 51 14.67 16.36 29.73
N GLU A 52 15.81 16.68 29.11
CA GLU A 52 16.94 17.36 29.78
C GLU A 52 16.67 18.85 30.12
N LEU A 53 15.57 19.43 29.64
CA LEU A 53 15.27 20.85 29.84
C LEU A 53 14.10 21.05 30.84
N PRO A 54 14.35 21.72 31.99
CA PRO A 54 13.34 21.95 33.03
C PRO A 54 12.18 22.88 32.62
N ASN A 55 12.17 23.39 31.38
CA ASN A 55 11.17 24.35 30.88
C ASN A 55 10.37 23.85 29.67
N VAL A 56 10.54 22.60 29.22
CA VAL A 56 9.61 21.98 28.26
C VAL A 56 8.44 21.41 29.05
N VAL A 57 7.66 22.30 29.67
CA VAL A 57 6.47 21.93 30.43
C VAL A 57 5.31 21.77 29.45
N GLY A 58 5.13 20.54 28.99
CA GLY A 58 3.97 20.07 28.22
C GLY A 58 4.33 19.58 26.81
N MET A 59 4.05 18.30 26.55
CA MET A 59 3.73 17.74 25.22
C MET A 59 4.83 17.21 24.27
N ALA A 60 6.11 17.13 24.60
CA ALA A 60 6.99 16.29 23.77
C ALA A 60 6.73 14.79 24.07
N LEU A 61 5.99 14.11 23.19
CA LEU A 61 5.82 12.66 23.22
C LEU A 61 7.18 11.97 22.97
N ALA A 62 7.88 12.46 21.96
CA ALA A 62 9.26 12.16 21.65
C ALA A 62 9.94 13.41 21.04
N THR A 63 11.25 13.35 20.82
CA THR A 63 12.00 14.38 20.10
C THR A 63 13.13 13.72 19.32
N GLY A 64 13.19 13.97 18.02
CA GLY A 64 14.14 13.38 17.09
C GLY A 64 15.02 14.41 16.41
N GLY A 65 16.22 13.99 16.01
CA GLY A 65 17.06 14.82 15.18
C GLY A 65 18.34 14.14 14.69
N PRO A 66 19.07 14.81 13.79
CA PRO A 66 20.34 14.32 13.27
C PRO A 66 21.44 14.31 14.33
N GLY A 67 22.27 13.28 14.34
CA GLY A 67 23.45 13.18 15.20
C GLY A 67 24.58 14.13 14.81
N LEU A 68 24.62 14.55 13.55
CA LEU A 68 25.58 15.52 13.04
C LEU A 68 24.95 16.36 11.93
N TYR A 69 25.45 17.60 11.80
CA TYR A 69 25.14 18.49 10.70
C TYR A 69 26.39 18.78 9.88
N THR A 70 26.28 18.73 8.56
CA THR A 70 27.36 19.04 7.63
C THR A 70 27.11 20.36 6.92
N LEU A 71 28.14 21.23 6.87
CA LEU A 71 28.09 22.47 6.10
C LEU A 71 28.07 22.16 4.60
N VAL A 72 27.10 22.72 3.88
CA VAL A 72 26.89 22.44 2.44
C VAL A 72 26.85 23.68 1.57
N GLY A 73 26.63 24.86 2.14
CA GLY A 73 26.56 26.06 1.34
C GLY A 73 26.21 27.29 2.14
N ARG A 74 25.58 28.23 1.46
CA ARG A 74 25.12 29.51 2.02
C ARG A 74 23.80 29.94 1.39
N THR A 75 22.95 30.59 2.18
CA THR A 75 21.76 31.32 1.72
C THR A 75 21.87 32.77 2.20
N GLY A 76 22.15 33.68 1.27
CA GLY A 76 22.58 35.05 1.62
C GLY A 76 23.84 35.04 2.50
N ALA A 77 23.73 35.63 3.70
CA ALA A 77 24.83 35.69 4.66
C ALA A 77 24.98 34.43 5.54
N LEU A 78 23.94 33.59 5.61
CA LEU A 78 23.89 32.45 6.52
C LEU A 78 24.56 31.22 5.90
N PRO A 79 25.46 30.51 6.62
CA PRO A 79 25.86 29.15 6.26
C PRO A 79 24.65 28.22 6.32
N VAL A 80 24.57 27.31 5.35
CA VAL A 80 23.52 26.30 5.24
C VAL A 80 24.08 24.93 5.59
N TYR A 81 23.39 24.24 6.49
CA TYR A 81 23.71 22.91 6.96
C TYR A 81 22.68 21.89 6.51
N GLU A 82 23.11 20.63 6.42
CA GLU A 82 22.24 19.49 6.20
C GLU A 82 22.45 18.44 7.28
N ALA A 83 21.43 17.60 7.49
CA ALA A 83 21.55 16.43 8.34
C ALA A 83 22.57 15.45 7.73
N SER A 84 23.52 14.99 8.54
CA SER A 84 24.53 14.03 8.08
C SER A 84 23.93 12.71 7.63
N ALA A 85 22.82 12.26 8.23
CA ALA A 85 22.06 11.11 7.76
C ALA A 85 21.68 11.25 6.27
N SER A 86 21.18 12.41 5.85
CA SER A 86 20.84 12.69 4.45
C SER A 86 22.06 12.65 3.53
N ARG A 87 23.19 13.17 4.02
CA ARG A 87 24.47 13.16 3.30
C ARG A 87 25.01 11.74 3.16
N GLU A 88 24.97 10.95 4.22
CA GLU A 88 25.38 9.55 4.22
C GLU A 88 24.54 8.76 3.21
N LEU A 89 23.22 8.88 3.26
CA LEU A 89 22.34 8.22 2.29
C LEU A 89 22.72 8.56 0.85
N ARG A 90 22.99 9.83 0.55
CA ARG A 90 23.41 10.26 -0.79
C ARG A 90 24.79 9.76 -1.21
N THR A 91 25.76 9.76 -0.30
CA THR A 91 27.18 9.66 -0.66
C THR A 91 27.84 8.35 -0.25
N GLY A 92 27.18 7.57 0.61
CA GLY A 92 27.77 6.41 1.29
C GLY A 92 28.86 6.75 2.29
N GLN A 93 29.04 8.04 2.63
CA GLN A 93 30.04 8.48 3.59
C GLN A 93 29.40 8.74 4.94
N ASP A 94 29.61 7.82 5.87
CA ASP A 94 29.38 8.00 7.29
C ASP A 94 30.38 9.05 7.84
N ALA A 95 29.85 10.22 8.20
CA ALA A 95 30.64 11.35 8.67
C ALA A 95 30.89 11.32 10.18
N ASN A 96 30.11 10.55 10.93
CA ASN A 96 30.06 10.48 12.39
C ASN A 96 30.64 9.16 12.92
N GLY A 97 31.03 8.25 12.03
CA GLY A 97 31.55 6.94 12.37
C GLY A 97 30.49 6.12 13.10
N ALA A 98 30.93 5.32 14.06
CA ALA A 98 30.03 4.47 14.87
C ALA A 98 29.03 5.22 15.78
N THR A 99 28.92 6.54 15.69
CA THR A 99 27.93 7.32 16.45
C THR A 99 26.60 7.29 15.69
N PRO A 100 25.44 7.10 16.35
CA PRO A 100 24.16 7.09 15.67
C PRO A 100 23.91 8.33 14.80
N ASP A 101 23.34 8.13 13.63
CA ASP A 101 22.96 9.16 12.66
C ASP A 101 21.71 9.91 13.07
N ILE A 102 20.79 9.21 13.73
CA ILE A 102 19.52 9.74 14.20
C ILE A 102 19.36 9.39 15.67
N PHE A 103 19.13 10.42 16.47
CA PHE A 103 18.77 10.27 17.88
C PHE A 103 17.30 10.57 18.07
N ILE A 104 16.62 9.73 18.85
CA ILE A 104 15.23 9.93 19.25
C ILE A 104 15.16 9.77 20.76
N THR A 105 14.65 10.78 21.47
CA THR A 105 14.38 10.69 22.90
C THR A 105 12.89 10.54 23.13
N VAL A 106 12.47 9.42 23.71
CA VAL A 106 11.07 9.17 24.08
C VAL A 106 10.86 9.54 25.55
N ASN A 107 9.83 10.34 25.80
CA ASN A 107 9.49 10.76 27.16
C ASN A 107 8.92 9.58 27.96
N PRO A 108 9.55 9.16 29.07
CA PRO A 108 9.10 8.01 29.86
C PRO A 108 7.68 8.21 30.43
N ALA A 109 7.26 9.46 30.67
CA ALA A 109 5.90 9.75 31.14
C ALA A 109 4.85 9.61 30.04
N ALA A 110 5.24 9.75 28.77
CA ALA A 110 4.35 9.63 27.62
C ALA A 110 4.27 8.19 27.08
N LEU A 111 5.33 7.40 27.25
CA LEU A 111 5.41 6.04 26.70
C LEU A 111 4.22 5.13 27.06
N PRO A 112 3.64 5.16 28.29
CA PRO A 112 2.43 4.40 28.60
C PRO A 112 1.20 4.80 27.79
N SER A 113 1.21 5.92 27.08
CA SER A 113 0.13 6.35 26.18
C SER A 113 0.30 5.85 24.74
N PHE A 114 1.40 5.16 24.41
CA PHE A 114 1.65 4.65 23.06
C PHE A 114 1.07 3.25 22.88
N SER A 115 0.69 2.94 21.64
CA SER A 115 0.56 1.57 21.15
C SER A 115 1.90 1.16 20.54
N LEU A 116 2.54 0.13 21.09
CA LEU A 116 3.89 -0.28 20.71
C LEU A 116 3.93 -1.43 19.69
N ASP A 117 2.77 -1.99 19.33
CA ASP A 117 2.68 -2.99 18.27
C ASP A 117 2.57 -2.30 16.90
N PRO A 118 3.61 -2.36 16.05
CA PRO A 118 3.55 -1.77 14.71
C PRO A 118 2.58 -2.50 13.76
N ALA A 119 2.25 -3.78 14.02
CA ALA A 119 1.42 -4.58 13.13
C ALA A 119 -0.08 -4.33 13.31
N SER A 120 -0.50 -3.84 14.47
CA SER A 120 -1.90 -3.58 14.80
C SER A 120 -2.24 -2.09 14.79
N PRO A 121 -3.49 -1.70 14.47
CA PRO A 121 -3.96 -0.34 14.69
C PRO A 121 -3.84 0.09 16.16
N PRO A 122 -3.63 1.39 16.45
CA PRO A 122 -3.58 1.89 17.82
C PRO A 122 -4.95 1.76 18.50
N ALA A 123 -4.95 1.48 19.80
CA ALA A 123 -6.18 1.58 20.58
C ALA A 123 -6.73 3.02 20.58
N VAL A 124 -8.05 3.19 20.66
CA VAL A 124 -8.75 4.48 20.56
C VAL A 124 -8.23 5.53 21.56
N ASN A 125 -7.66 5.11 22.68
CA ASN A 125 -7.11 5.97 23.74
C ASN A 125 -5.57 5.99 23.79
N LYS A 126 -4.89 5.48 22.77
CA LYS A 126 -3.43 5.43 22.66
C LYS A 126 -2.96 6.16 21.41
N TYR A 127 -1.81 6.81 21.47
CA TYR A 127 -1.14 7.31 20.28
C TYR A 127 -0.53 6.13 19.52
N ASP A 128 -0.50 6.20 18.19
CA ASP A 128 0.22 5.22 17.40
C ASP A 128 1.73 5.44 17.57
N GLY A 129 2.41 4.51 18.23
CA GLY A 129 3.85 4.61 18.44
C GLY A 129 4.62 4.58 17.12
N LEU A 130 4.11 3.88 16.11
CA LEU A 130 4.77 3.77 14.81
C LEU A 130 4.79 5.14 14.11
N SER A 131 3.66 5.85 14.08
CA SER A 131 3.59 7.23 13.59
C SER A 131 4.53 8.18 14.35
N ILE A 132 4.60 8.09 15.67
CA ILE A 132 5.51 8.93 16.46
C ILE A 132 6.96 8.69 16.05
N ILE A 133 7.41 7.44 16.02
CA ILE A 133 8.81 7.15 15.67
C ILE A 133 9.10 7.50 14.20
N MET A 134 8.16 7.26 13.27
CA MET A 134 8.33 7.68 11.87
C MET A 134 8.49 9.20 11.75
N HIS A 135 7.72 9.97 12.51
CA HIS A 135 7.82 11.43 12.56
C HIS A 135 9.21 11.89 13.03
N GLU A 136 9.71 11.32 14.13
CA GLU A 136 11.04 11.67 14.66
C GLU A 136 12.18 11.29 13.70
N ILE A 137 12.05 10.20 12.95
CA ILE A 137 12.98 9.85 11.87
C ILE A 137 12.94 10.93 10.76
N GLY A 138 11.76 11.50 10.45
CA GLY A 138 11.64 12.60 9.49
C GLY A 138 12.48 13.83 9.86
N HIS A 139 12.52 14.19 11.16
CA HIS A 139 13.43 15.22 11.66
C HIS A 139 14.91 14.81 11.51
N GLY A 140 15.24 13.56 11.86
CA GLY A 140 16.58 13.00 11.67
C GLY A 140 17.07 13.03 10.22
N LEU A 141 16.14 12.91 9.26
CA LEU A 141 16.40 12.99 7.83
C LEU A 141 16.47 14.42 7.28
N GLY A 142 16.21 15.45 8.10
CA GLY A 142 16.48 16.85 7.76
C GLY A 142 15.27 17.77 7.62
N ILE A 143 14.05 17.32 7.95
CA ILE A 143 12.90 18.21 8.15
C ILE A 143 13.07 18.92 9.49
N ILE A 144 13.99 19.87 9.55
CA ILE A 144 14.38 20.53 10.80
C ILE A 144 14.81 21.96 10.54
N SER A 145 14.37 22.89 11.39
CA SER A 145 14.68 24.31 11.31
C SER A 145 15.70 24.72 12.38
N PHE A 146 16.59 25.65 12.03
CA PHE A 146 17.47 26.33 12.98
C PHE A 146 16.91 27.67 13.48
N ARG A 147 15.64 27.96 13.17
CA ARG A 147 14.93 29.10 13.76
C ARG A 147 14.60 28.79 15.22
N ASP A 148 14.82 29.76 16.08
CA ASP A 148 14.30 29.73 17.45
C ASP A 148 12.79 30.02 17.50
N ASP A 149 12.19 29.96 18.69
CA ASP A 149 10.75 30.25 18.89
C ASP A 149 10.32 31.65 18.40
N ALA A 150 11.26 32.59 18.30
CA ALA A 150 11.03 33.93 17.78
C ALA A 150 11.17 34.01 16.25
N GLY A 151 11.48 32.90 15.58
CA GLY A 151 11.69 32.80 14.15
C GLY A 151 13.09 33.25 13.69
N SER A 152 14.00 33.51 14.63
CA SER A 152 15.33 34.06 14.37
C SER A 152 16.39 32.96 14.27
N PHE A 153 17.40 33.18 13.41
CA PHE A 153 18.58 32.30 13.32
C PHE A 153 19.60 32.67 14.40
N SER A 154 19.29 32.40 15.67
CA SER A 154 20.14 32.75 16.82
C SER A 154 21.52 32.07 16.79
N LEU A 155 21.63 30.92 16.11
CA LEU A 155 22.89 30.22 15.84
C LEU A 155 23.70 30.81 14.67
N GLY A 156 23.16 31.82 13.97
CA GLY A 156 23.81 32.43 12.81
C GLY A 156 23.96 31.48 11.62
N ALA A 157 23.11 30.45 11.52
CA ALA A 157 23.11 29.42 10.48
C ALA A 157 21.68 28.98 10.15
N ALA A 158 21.49 28.37 8.97
CA ALA A 158 20.22 27.83 8.50
C ALA A 158 20.39 26.36 8.09
N THR A 159 19.30 25.60 8.01
CA THR A 159 19.29 24.28 7.37
C THR A 159 18.87 24.37 5.89
N TRP A 160 18.99 23.28 5.13
CA TRP A 160 18.39 23.20 3.79
C TRP A 160 16.87 23.40 3.84
N TRP A 161 16.22 22.84 4.84
CA TRP A 161 14.79 23.05 5.11
C TRP A 161 14.48 24.55 5.26
N ASP A 162 15.24 25.28 6.08
CA ASP A 162 15.08 26.74 6.21
C ASP A 162 15.31 27.50 4.89
N ALA A 163 16.31 27.07 4.11
CA ALA A 163 16.69 27.72 2.86
C ALA A 163 15.62 27.58 1.75
N THR A 164 14.72 26.60 1.88
CA THR A 164 13.59 26.39 0.96
C THR A 164 12.31 27.12 1.37
N MET A 165 12.32 27.83 2.50
CA MET A 165 11.17 28.58 2.99
C MET A 165 11.14 30.01 2.48
N VAL A 166 9.93 30.50 2.26
CA VAL A 166 9.66 31.90 1.92
C VAL A 166 8.65 32.47 2.90
N GLU A 167 9.01 33.59 3.50
CA GLU A 167 8.11 34.38 4.33
C GLU A 167 7.31 35.35 3.46
N THR A 168 6.00 35.40 3.69
CA THR A 168 5.06 36.25 2.96
C THR A 168 4.15 36.98 3.94
N ALA A 169 3.38 37.95 3.45
CA ALA A 169 2.33 38.59 4.26
C ALA A 169 1.24 37.61 4.78
N ARG A 170 1.18 36.38 4.24
CA ARG A 170 0.22 35.33 4.63
C ARG A 170 0.81 34.27 5.55
N GLY A 171 2.08 34.39 5.93
CA GLY A 171 2.78 33.42 6.76
C GLY A 171 4.03 32.88 6.09
N LEU A 172 4.59 31.84 6.71
CA LEU A 172 5.80 31.14 6.28
C LEU A 172 5.43 29.87 5.50
N PHE A 173 6.06 29.67 4.36
CA PHE A 173 5.75 28.55 3.47
C PHE A 173 7.02 27.84 3.03
N PHE A 174 6.97 26.51 2.95
CA PHE A 174 7.96 25.69 2.26
C PHE A 174 7.66 25.73 0.76
N THR A 175 8.65 26.12 -0.05
CA THR A 175 8.49 26.41 -1.48
C THR A 175 9.25 25.46 -2.40
N GLY A 176 9.66 24.30 -1.88
CA GLY A 176 10.24 23.25 -2.68
C GLY A 176 9.33 22.86 -3.86
N ALA A 177 9.94 22.57 -5.01
CA ALA A 177 9.22 22.37 -6.26
C ALA A 177 8.39 21.08 -6.25
N ALA A 178 8.95 19.99 -5.71
CA ALA A 178 8.24 18.72 -5.60
C ALA A 178 7.08 18.83 -4.59
N ALA A 179 7.33 19.39 -3.41
CA ALA A 179 6.33 19.55 -2.36
C ALA A 179 5.19 20.47 -2.82
N SER A 180 5.51 21.57 -3.50
CA SER A 180 4.50 22.47 -4.05
C SER A 180 3.65 21.82 -5.13
N ALA A 181 4.23 20.92 -5.93
CA ALA A 181 3.48 20.16 -6.94
C ALA A 181 2.54 19.13 -6.29
N VAL A 182 2.98 18.46 -5.22
CA VAL A 182 2.14 17.51 -4.46
C VAL A 182 0.99 18.22 -3.75
N TYR A 183 1.29 19.32 -3.06
CA TYR A 183 0.33 20.08 -2.27
C TYR A 183 -0.61 20.96 -3.12
N GLY A 184 -0.18 21.32 -4.34
CA GLY A 184 -0.90 22.22 -5.25
C GLY A 184 -0.65 23.72 -5.00
N ALA A 185 0.19 24.04 -4.02
CA ALA A 185 0.61 25.39 -3.62
C ALA A 185 1.86 25.32 -2.74
N PRO A 186 2.52 26.43 -2.40
CA PRO A 186 3.48 26.44 -1.29
C PRO A 186 2.88 25.87 0.00
N VAL A 187 3.64 25.04 0.70
CA VAL A 187 3.15 24.29 1.87
C VAL A 187 3.23 25.18 3.12
N PRO A 188 2.13 25.37 3.87
CA PRO A 188 2.16 26.16 5.11
C PRO A 188 3.08 25.52 6.14
N VAL A 189 4.07 26.27 6.62
CA VAL A 189 4.94 25.85 7.72
C VAL A 189 4.29 26.25 9.04
N THR A 190 4.40 25.39 10.05
CA THR A 190 3.85 25.66 11.39
C THR A 190 4.54 26.89 11.99
N THR A 191 3.74 27.86 12.41
CA THR A 191 4.19 29.08 13.10
C THR A 191 3.43 29.31 14.42
N LEU A 192 2.56 28.36 14.79
CA LEU A 192 1.80 28.37 16.04
C LEU A 192 2.74 28.32 17.22
N LYS A 193 2.55 29.19 18.23
CA LYS A 193 3.40 29.20 19.44
C LYS A 193 3.06 28.05 20.39
N ASN A 194 3.30 26.81 19.96
CA ASN A 194 2.96 25.59 20.69
C ASN A 194 4.17 24.67 20.96
N GLY A 195 5.39 25.09 20.59
CA GLY A 195 6.60 24.28 20.70
C GLY A 195 6.98 23.54 19.42
N GLU A 196 6.10 23.56 18.40
CA GLU A 196 6.27 22.82 17.14
C GLU A 196 6.56 23.75 15.95
N GLN A 197 7.00 24.99 16.20
CA GLN A 197 7.24 25.97 15.14
C GLN A 197 8.39 25.57 14.22
N TYR A 198 8.25 25.95 12.94
CA TYR A 198 9.29 25.98 11.91
C TYR A 198 9.86 24.62 11.47
N GLY A 199 9.84 23.58 12.30
CA GLY A 199 10.21 22.21 11.94
C GLY A 199 9.07 21.37 11.36
N HIS A 200 7.88 21.94 11.18
CA HIS A 200 6.65 21.21 10.88
C HIS A 200 5.75 21.92 9.86
N VAL A 201 4.68 21.24 9.44
CA VAL A 201 3.67 21.78 8.51
C VAL A 201 2.26 21.90 9.12
N GLY A 202 1.50 22.86 8.59
CA GLY A 202 0.09 23.09 8.91
C GLY A 202 -0.16 23.92 10.17
N ASN A 203 -1.03 24.94 10.06
CA ASN A 203 -1.39 25.84 11.17
C ASN A 203 -2.85 25.69 11.65
N ALA A 204 -3.67 24.88 10.98
CA ALA A 204 -5.06 24.67 11.36
C ALA A 204 -5.56 23.31 10.92
N ARG A 205 -6.38 22.63 11.72
CA ARG A 205 -6.90 21.27 11.41
C ARG A 205 -7.70 21.18 10.10
N THR A 206 -8.12 22.31 9.56
CA THR A 206 -8.79 22.42 8.25
C THR A 206 -7.83 22.41 7.06
N GLU A 207 -6.53 22.60 7.29
CA GLU A 207 -5.51 22.56 6.25
C GLU A 207 -5.13 21.11 5.93
N PRO A 208 -4.97 20.74 4.65
CA PRO A 208 -4.56 19.38 4.28
C PRO A 208 -3.23 18.95 4.93
N ALA A 209 -2.29 19.90 5.08
CA ALA A 209 -0.98 19.67 5.73
C ALA A 209 -1.11 19.28 7.21
N SER A 210 -2.25 19.51 7.84
CA SER A 210 -2.49 19.16 9.25
C SER A 210 -2.91 17.70 9.49
N ASN A 211 -3.02 16.92 8.42
CA ASN A 211 -3.19 15.46 8.48
C ASN A 211 -1.92 14.71 8.04
N ASP A 212 -0.85 15.45 7.75
CA ASP A 212 0.44 14.92 7.33
C ASP A 212 1.25 14.36 8.50
N LEU A 213 2.23 13.49 8.22
CA LEU A 213 3.09 12.93 9.26
C LEU A 213 3.82 14.03 10.00
N MET A 214 4.40 15.01 9.30
CA MET A 214 5.20 16.10 9.88
C MET A 214 4.36 17.30 10.35
N THR A 215 3.12 17.07 10.80
CA THR A 215 2.25 18.15 11.25
C THR A 215 2.64 18.75 12.60
N GLY A 216 2.56 20.07 12.72
CA GLY A 216 2.80 20.77 13.99
C GLY A 216 1.59 20.83 14.94
N LEU A 217 0.51 20.09 14.65
CA LEU A 217 -0.70 20.05 15.50
C LEU A 217 -0.74 18.85 16.46
N GLY A 218 0.32 18.04 16.47
CA GLY A 218 0.49 16.87 17.32
C GLY A 218 -0.29 15.63 16.85
N ALA A 219 0.14 14.47 17.36
CA ALA A 219 -0.48 13.17 17.11
C ALA A 219 -1.91 13.08 17.66
N ARG A 220 -2.69 12.13 17.13
CA ARG A 220 -4.09 11.89 17.54
C ARG A 220 -4.23 10.49 18.14
N TYR A 221 -5.00 10.38 19.22
CA TYR A 221 -5.34 9.09 19.80
C TYR A 221 -6.14 8.23 18.80
N GLY A 222 -5.85 6.93 18.76
CA GLY A 222 -6.56 5.97 17.91
C GLY A 222 -6.31 6.13 16.41
N TRP A 223 -5.32 6.93 16.01
CA TRP A 223 -5.05 7.23 14.60
C TRP A 223 -3.59 6.93 14.24
N ARG A 224 -3.40 6.19 13.14
CA ARG A 224 -2.09 5.99 12.51
C ARG A 224 -1.95 6.96 11.34
N THR A 225 -0.91 7.77 11.37
CA THR A 225 -0.50 8.65 10.29
C THR A 225 0.63 7.97 9.48
N PRO A 226 0.42 7.69 8.18
CA PRO A 226 1.46 7.13 7.32
C PRO A 226 2.43 8.20 6.82
N ILE A 227 3.57 7.77 6.25
CA ILE A 227 4.42 8.64 5.43
C ILE A 227 3.63 8.99 4.16
N SER A 228 3.51 10.28 3.87
CA SER A 228 2.75 10.81 2.74
C SER A 228 3.64 11.16 1.55
N ASP A 229 3.02 11.38 0.37
CA ASP A 229 3.72 11.96 -0.79
C ASP A 229 4.33 13.34 -0.48
N LEU A 230 3.71 14.09 0.43
CA LEU A 230 4.17 15.42 0.81
C LEU A 230 5.46 15.33 1.62
N ASP A 231 5.53 14.40 2.58
CA ASP A 231 6.74 14.10 3.35
C ASP A 231 7.92 13.77 2.42
N LEU A 232 7.68 12.88 1.47
CA LEU A 232 8.68 12.40 0.53
C LEU A 232 9.10 13.51 -0.45
N ALA A 233 8.17 14.32 -0.91
CA ALA A 233 8.46 15.46 -1.77
C ALA A 233 9.27 16.55 -1.05
N MET A 234 8.97 16.81 0.22
CA MET A 234 9.76 17.73 1.05
C MET A 234 11.19 17.22 1.25
N LEU A 235 11.38 15.94 1.58
CA LEU A 235 12.70 15.32 1.68
C LEU A 235 13.48 15.40 0.35
N LYS A 236 12.79 15.19 -0.78
CA LYS A 236 13.39 15.32 -2.11
C LYS A 236 13.86 16.76 -2.38
N ASP A 237 13.06 17.75 -2.02
CA ASP A 237 13.39 19.17 -2.23
C ASP A 237 14.58 19.63 -1.36
N ILE A 238 14.80 19.04 -0.19
CA ILE A 238 16.02 19.25 0.62
C ILE A 238 17.17 18.31 0.22
N GLY A 239 17.03 17.63 -0.92
CA GLY A 239 18.09 16.92 -1.60
C GLY A 239 18.27 15.47 -1.17
N LEU A 240 17.31 14.82 -0.50
CA LEU A 240 17.42 13.37 -0.29
C LEU A 240 17.21 12.61 -1.62
N PRO A 241 17.89 11.46 -1.76
CA PRO A 241 17.70 10.51 -2.85
C PRO A 241 16.39 9.74 -2.62
N VAL A 242 15.28 10.48 -2.61
CA VAL A 242 13.95 9.90 -2.59
C VAL A 242 13.71 9.28 -3.96
N ILE A 243 13.16 8.08 -3.99
CA ILE A 243 12.74 7.43 -5.24
C ILE A 243 11.74 8.37 -5.91
N SER A 244 12.21 9.12 -6.90
CA SER A 244 11.37 10.07 -7.62
C SER A 244 10.35 9.28 -8.43
N GLY A 245 9.06 9.60 -8.24
CA GLY A 245 7.98 8.75 -8.73
C GLY A 245 7.51 7.72 -7.70
N VAL A 246 7.56 8.05 -6.41
CA VAL A 246 6.64 7.44 -5.42
C VAL A 246 5.27 7.53 -6.06
N ASN A 247 4.78 6.36 -6.44
CA ASN A 247 3.69 6.29 -7.36
C ASN A 247 2.44 6.76 -6.60
N ARG A 248 1.79 7.81 -7.09
CA ARG A 248 0.37 8.03 -6.79
C ARG A 248 -0.49 6.86 -7.24
N ASP A 249 0.09 5.93 -7.99
CA ASP A 249 -0.53 4.70 -8.41
C ASP A 249 0.00 3.49 -7.59
N PRO A 250 -0.73 3.06 -6.56
CA PRO A 250 -0.47 1.82 -5.83
C PRO A 250 -0.38 0.54 -6.69
N LEU A 251 -0.72 0.59 -7.99
CA LEU A 251 -0.72 -0.55 -8.90
C LEU A 251 0.60 -0.74 -9.66
N LEU A 252 1.53 0.22 -9.59
CA LEU A 252 2.93 0.01 -9.99
C LEU A 252 3.86 0.24 -8.80
N ASP A 253 4.47 -0.86 -8.36
CA ASP A 253 5.33 -0.98 -7.18
C ASP A 253 6.79 -1.17 -7.64
N PRO A 254 7.63 -0.12 -7.54
CA PRO A 254 9.04 -0.21 -7.93
C PRO A 254 9.84 -1.29 -7.20
N PHE A 255 9.50 -1.62 -5.96
CA PHE A 255 10.18 -2.67 -5.20
C PHE A 255 9.84 -4.04 -5.75
N PHE A 256 8.55 -4.35 -5.87
CA PHE A 256 8.09 -5.57 -6.54
C PHE A 256 8.73 -5.71 -7.91
N TYR A 257 8.69 -4.64 -8.71
CA TYR A 257 9.13 -4.67 -10.10
C TYR A 257 10.63 -4.94 -10.24
N THR A 258 11.46 -4.27 -9.45
CA THR A 258 12.92 -4.46 -9.51
C THR A 258 13.37 -5.77 -8.89
N GLN A 259 12.64 -6.28 -7.90
CA GLN A 259 12.90 -7.61 -7.33
C GLN A 259 12.50 -8.73 -8.30
N ALA A 260 11.33 -8.62 -8.94
CA ALA A 260 10.84 -9.58 -9.92
C ALA A 260 11.66 -9.56 -11.21
N TYR A 261 12.19 -8.39 -11.60
CA TYR A 261 12.93 -8.19 -12.85
C TYR A 261 14.28 -7.51 -12.64
N PRO A 262 15.30 -8.22 -12.09
CA PRO A 262 16.59 -7.63 -11.75
C PRO A 262 17.35 -6.98 -12.91
N SER A 263 17.09 -7.42 -14.15
CA SER A 263 17.67 -6.81 -15.36
C SER A 263 17.22 -5.36 -15.58
N VAL A 264 16.05 -4.97 -15.08
CA VAL A 264 15.52 -3.60 -15.15
C VAL A 264 16.30 -2.68 -14.22
N ALA A 265 16.64 -3.15 -13.01
CA ALA A 265 17.42 -2.38 -12.05
C ALA A 265 18.82 -2.02 -12.60
N ALA A 266 19.40 -2.90 -13.43
CA ALA A 266 20.70 -2.67 -14.07
C ALA A 266 20.65 -1.66 -15.23
N ALA A 267 19.46 -1.37 -15.78
CA ALA A 267 19.30 -0.47 -16.92
C ALA A 267 19.28 1.02 -16.53
N HIS A 268 19.25 1.35 -15.23
CA HIS A 268 19.17 2.72 -14.71
C HIS A 268 18.04 3.59 -15.30
N VAL A 269 16.95 2.97 -15.75
CA VAL A 269 15.71 3.64 -16.18
C VAL A 269 14.69 3.59 -15.04
N SER A 270 13.84 4.60 -14.90
CA SER A 270 12.76 4.57 -13.90
C SER A 270 11.82 3.37 -14.15
N VAL A 271 11.24 2.80 -13.10
CA VAL A 271 10.32 1.66 -13.23
C VAL A 271 9.08 2.05 -14.05
N VAL A 272 8.55 3.26 -13.83
CA VAL A 272 7.40 3.79 -14.55
C VAL A 272 7.71 3.90 -16.05
N ASP A 273 8.83 4.52 -16.41
CA ASP A 273 9.23 4.65 -17.82
C ASP A 273 9.50 3.28 -18.43
N HIS A 274 10.18 2.40 -17.70
CA HIS A 274 10.46 1.06 -18.18
C HIS A 274 9.19 0.28 -18.45
N TYR A 275 8.25 0.27 -17.50
CA TYR A 275 6.98 -0.42 -17.64
C TYR A 275 6.21 0.11 -18.85
N ASN A 276 6.02 1.44 -18.92
CA ASN A 276 5.23 2.09 -19.96
C ASN A 276 5.79 1.91 -21.38
N GLN A 277 7.11 1.85 -21.52
CA GLN A 277 7.76 1.69 -22.82
C GLN A 277 7.91 0.22 -23.23
N TRP A 278 8.30 -0.66 -22.30
CA TRP A 278 8.69 -2.04 -22.62
C TRP A 278 8.05 -3.09 -21.72
N GLY A 279 7.94 -2.83 -20.42
CA GLY A 279 7.55 -3.83 -19.43
C GLY A 279 6.22 -4.50 -19.73
N TRP A 280 5.19 -3.71 -20.06
CA TRP A 280 3.88 -4.29 -20.36
C TRP A 280 3.88 -5.14 -21.63
N ARG A 281 4.71 -4.80 -22.63
CA ARG A 281 4.86 -5.57 -23.87
C ARG A 281 5.58 -6.90 -23.63
N ALA A 282 6.50 -6.89 -22.66
CA ALA A 282 7.19 -8.09 -22.18
C ALA A 282 6.34 -8.93 -21.21
N GLY A 283 5.12 -8.50 -20.88
CA GLY A 283 4.23 -9.22 -19.96
C GLY A 283 4.69 -9.18 -18.50
N LEU A 284 5.51 -8.19 -18.14
CA LEU A 284 5.99 -7.99 -16.77
C LEU A 284 4.89 -7.36 -15.93
N ASP A 285 4.64 -7.85 -14.73
CA ASP A 285 3.61 -7.34 -13.83
C ASP A 285 4.15 -6.10 -13.09
N PRO A 286 3.42 -4.97 -13.01
CA PRO A 286 3.91 -3.74 -12.38
C PRO A 286 3.87 -3.80 -10.85
N SER A 287 3.02 -4.64 -10.27
CA SER A 287 2.89 -4.89 -8.83
C SER A 287 2.27 -6.26 -8.56
N ALA A 288 2.20 -6.66 -7.29
CA ALA A 288 1.42 -7.83 -6.87
C ALA A 288 -0.11 -7.63 -7.01
N ALA A 289 -0.57 -6.40 -7.26
CA ALA A 289 -1.98 -6.05 -7.39
C ALA A 289 -2.43 -5.89 -8.84
N PHE A 290 -1.57 -6.14 -9.82
CA PHE A 290 -1.92 -6.02 -11.22
C PHE A 290 -1.20 -7.09 -12.04
N THR A 291 -1.94 -7.93 -12.77
CA THR A 291 -1.34 -8.87 -13.72
C THR A 291 -1.39 -8.33 -15.14
N THR A 292 -0.24 -7.98 -15.71
CA THR A 292 -0.13 -7.51 -17.10
C THR A 292 -0.59 -8.59 -18.07
N THR A 293 -0.13 -9.82 -17.88
CA THR A 293 -0.43 -10.92 -18.80
C THR A 293 -1.88 -11.38 -18.64
N GLY A 294 -2.35 -11.53 -17.40
CA GLY A 294 -3.74 -11.91 -17.11
C GLY A 294 -4.73 -10.87 -17.63
N TYR A 295 -4.52 -9.58 -17.31
CA TYR A 295 -5.39 -8.49 -17.75
C TYR A 295 -5.48 -8.43 -19.27
N ARG A 296 -4.35 -8.55 -19.99
CA ARG A 296 -4.36 -8.59 -21.46
C ARG A 296 -5.11 -9.79 -22.02
N ALA A 297 -5.01 -10.95 -21.39
CA ALA A 297 -5.70 -12.15 -21.87
C ALA A 297 -7.21 -12.06 -21.64
N ALA A 298 -7.64 -11.56 -20.47
CA ALA A 298 -9.05 -11.34 -20.15
C ALA A 298 -9.69 -10.19 -20.94
N ASN A 299 -8.88 -9.28 -21.49
CA ASN A 299 -9.33 -8.07 -22.18
C ASN A 299 -8.79 -7.99 -23.62
N PRO A 300 -9.30 -8.83 -24.55
CA PRO A 300 -8.77 -8.92 -25.93
C PRO A 300 -8.94 -7.63 -26.75
N ASP A 301 -9.89 -6.78 -26.37
CA ASP A 301 -10.07 -5.44 -26.96
C ASP A 301 -8.89 -4.50 -26.63
N VAL A 302 -8.36 -4.56 -25.41
CA VAL A 302 -7.15 -3.82 -24.99
C VAL A 302 -5.94 -4.25 -25.80
N VAL A 303 -5.81 -5.56 -26.06
CA VAL A 303 -4.76 -6.13 -26.92
C VAL A 303 -4.92 -5.66 -28.36
N THR A 304 -6.14 -5.72 -28.90
CA THR A 304 -6.46 -5.30 -30.27
C THR A 304 -6.17 -3.81 -30.48
N ALA A 305 -6.48 -2.98 -29.49
CA ALA A 305 -6.19 -1.55 -29.50
C ALA A 305 -4.71 -1.21 -29.26
N GLY A 306 -3.89 -2.20 -28.87
CA GLY A 306 -2.47 -2.02 -28.59
C GLY A 306 -2.19 -1.11 -27.39
N LEU A 307 -3.11 -1.07 -26.44
CA LEU A 307 -3.04 -0.20 -25.27
C LEU A 307 -2.17 -0.82 -24.17
N ASN A 308 -1.54 0.06 -23.39
CA ASN A 308 -0.88 -0.34 -22.15
C ASN A 308 -1.97 -0.79 -21.14
N PRO A 309 -1.92 -2.03 -20.62
CA PRO A 309 -2.97 -2.59 -19.77
C PRO A 309 -3.13 -1.86 -18.43
N LEU A 310 -2.04 -1.47 -17.77
CA LEU A 310 -2.12 -0.71 -16.52
C LEU A 310 -2.78 0.65 -16.76
N LEU A 311 -2.29 1.39 -17.75
CA LEU A 311 -2.84 2.71 -18.09
C LEU A 311 -4.30 2.62 -18.52
N HIS A 312 -4.67 1.57 -19.26
CA HIS A 312 -6.07 1.31 -19.62
C HIS A 312 -6.92 1.09 -18.38
N PHE A 313 -6.47 0.24 -17.45
CA PHE A 313 -7.21 -0.04 -16.22
C PHE A 313 -7.44 1.23 -15.40
N GLU A 314 -6.39 1.99 -15.12
CA GLU A 314 -6.45 3.22 -14.31
C GLU A 314 -7.38 4.29 -14.91
N GLN A 315 -7.41 4.40 -16.24
CA GLN A 315 -8.19 5.43 -16.93
C GLN A 315 -9.64 5.01 -17.18
N PHE A 316 -9.85 3.74 -17.55
CA PHE A 316 -11.10 3.20 -18.08
C PHE A 316 -11.53 1.91 -17.41
N GLY A 317 -10.63 0.93 -17.29
CA GLY A 317 -11.00 -0.45 -16.94
C GLY A 317 -11.74 -0.59 -15.62
N TRP A 318 -11.30 0.07 -14.54
CA TRP A 318 -12.02 -0.01 -13.27
C TRP A 318 -13.43 0.63 -13.33
N LYS A 319 -13.62 1.65 -14.19
CA LYS A 319 -14.94 2.29 -14.41
C LYS A 319 -15.85 1.40 -15.25
N GLU A 320 -15.27 0.55 -16.07
CA GLU A 320 -15.96 -0.47 -16.85
C GLU A 320 -16.23 -1.74 -16.03
N GLY A 321 -15.74 -1.80 -14.78
CA GLY A 321 -15.93 -2.93 -13.88
C GLY A 321 -15.00 -4.12 -14.15
N ARG A 322 -13.93 -3.93 -14.92
CA ARG A 322 -12.92 -4.98 -15.21
C ARG A 322 -12.03 -5.21 -14.01
N ASP A 323 -11.48 -6.41 -13.87
CA ASP A 323 -10.59 -6.75 -12.76
C ASP A 323 -9.11 -6.76 -13.13
N ALA A 324 -8.28 -6.15 -12.28
CA ALA A 324 -6.82 -6.09 -12.47
C ALA A 324 -6.10 -7.38 -12.02
N VAL A 325 -6.71 -8.14 -11.11
CA VAL A 325 -6.09 -9.31 -10.45
C VAL A 325 -7.15 -10.23 -9.87
N ALA A 326 -6.88 -11.54 -9.83
CA ALA A 326 -7.87 -12.55 -9.44
C ALA A 326 -8.39 -12.46 -8.00
N TRP A 327 -7.65 -11.78 -7.11
CA TRP A 327 -8.03 -11.68 -5.68
C TRP A 327 -8.87 -10.45 -5.35
N PHE A 328 -9.17 -9.59 -6.34
CA PHE A 328 -9.94 -8.37 -6.14
C PHE A 328 -10.98 -8.15 -7.23
N ASP A 329 -12.25 -8.17 -6.84
CA ASP A 329 -13.38 -7.80 -7.68
C ASP A 329 -13.73 -6.32 -7.52
N THR A 330 -13.56 -5.57 -8.60
CA THR A 330 -13.75 -4.12 -8.72
C THR A 330 -15.20 -3.73 -8.48
N SER A 331 -16.12 -4.46 -9.12
CA SER A 331 -17.55 -4.15 -9.12
C SER A 331 -18.19 -4.48 -7.77
N LEU A 332 -17.84 -5.62 -7.19
CA LEU A 332 -18.27 -6.03 -5.84
C LEU A 332 -17.71 -5.10 -4.79
N TYR A 333 -16.44 -4.69 -4.88
CA TYR A 333 -15.88 -3.76 -3.90
C TYR A 333 -16.68 -2.45 -3.87
N LEU A 334 -17.00 -1.87 -5.03
CA LEU A 334 -17.82 -0.66 -5.11
C LEU A 334 -19.26 -0.90 -4.62
N ALA A 335 -19.88 -2.02 -4.99
CA ALA A 335 -21.23 -2.36 -4.56
C ALA A 335 -21.35 -2.51 -3.02
N ARG A 336 -20.30 -3.01 -2.36
CA ARG A 336 -20.24 -3.17 -0.90
C ARG A 336 -19.80 -1.93 -0.15
N ASN A 337 -19.18 -0.97 -0.85
CA ASN A 337 -18.62 0.24 -0.28
C ASN A 337 -19.19 1.48 -1.01
N PRO A 338 -20.49 1.79 -0.80
CA PRO A 338 -21.15 2.88 -1.51
C PRO A 338 -20.56 4.26 -1.20
N ASP A 339 -19.92 4.41 -0.04
CA ASP A 339 -19.15 5.59 0.33
C ASP A 339 -17.93 5.78 -0.57
N VAL A 340 -17.21 4.70 -0.89
CA VAL A 340 -16.08 4.72 -1.84
C VAL A 340 -16.58 4.97 -3.24
N ALA A 341 -17.65 4.28 -3.65
CA ALA A 341 -18.26 4.50 -4.97
C ALA A 341 -18.66 5.96 -5.21
N ALA A 342 -19.15 6.65 -4.17
CA ALA A 342 -19.51 8.07 -4.26
C ALA A 342 -18.30 9.00 -4.45
N THR A 343 -17.08 8.59 -4.10
CA THR A 343 -15.87 9.39 -4.28
C THR A 343 -15.35 9.39 -5.72
N GLY A 344 -15.71 8.37 -6.52
CA GLY A 344 -15.24 8.23 -7.91
C GLY A 344 -13.74 7.94 -8.03
N VAL A 345 -13.13 7.37 -7.00
CA VAL A 345 -11.74 6.89 -7.02
C VAL A 345 -11.68 5.43 -7.47
N ASP A 346 -10.53 5.00 -8.00
CA ASP A 346 -10.27 3.61 -8.32
C ASP A 346 -10.40 2.74 -7.05
N PRO A 347 -11.23 1.68 -7.06
CA PRO A 347 -11.50 0.86 -5.88
C PRO A 347 -10.30 0.05 -5.40
N LEU A 348 -9.45 -0.42 -6.32
CA LEU A 348 -8.26 -1.19 -5.96
C LEU A 348 -7.20 -0.27 -5.36
N VAL A 349 -7.02 0.93 -5.94
CA VAL A 349 -6.19 2.00 -5.34
C VAL A 349 -6.72 2.37 -3.95
N HIS A 350 -8.02 2.59 -3.81
CA HIS A 350 -8.63 2.86 -2.51
C HIS A 350 -8.35 1.75 -1.50
N TYR A 351 -8.51 0.48 -1.90
CA TYR A 351 -8.24 -0.65 -1.01
C TYR A 351 -6.79 -0.70 -0.57
N LEU A 352 -5.83 -0.53 -1.49
CA LEU A 352 -4.40 -0.57 -1.20
C LEU A 352 -3.95 0.62 -0.33
N SER A 353 -4.54 1.79 -0.53
CA SER A 353 -4.19 3.00 0.23
C SER A 353 -4.89 3.08 1.58
N PHE A 354 -6.15 2.64 1.68
CA PHE A 354 -7.01 2.85 2.86
C PHE A 354 -7.76 1.59 3.26
N GLY A 355 -8.50 0.97 2.33
CA GLY A 355 -9.48 -0.07 2.65
C GLY A 355 -8.91 -1.28 3.40
N ARG A 356 -7.68 -1.71 3.11
CA ARG A 356 -7.01 -2.80 3.84
C ARG A 356 -6.70 -2.43 5.29
N PHE A 357 -6.42 -1.16 5.56
CA PHE A 357 -6.16 -0.64 6.91
C PHE A 357 -7.45 -0.34 7.68
N GLU A 358 -8.54 -0.07 6.96
CA GLU A 358 -9.90 0.07 7.50
C GLU A 358 -10.59 -1.28 7.77
N GLY A 359 -9.97 -2.40 7.37
CA GLY A 359 -10.55 -3.74 7.51
C GLY A 359 -11.68 -4.04 6.53
N ARG A 360 -11.75 -3.33 5.39
CA ARG A 360 -12.77 -3.60 4.35
C ARG A 360 -12.54 -4.97 3.71
N ALA A 361 -13.63 -5.70 3.51
CA ALA A 361 -13.60 -7.00 2.86
C ALA A 361 -13.30 -6.87 1.36
N ILE A 362 -12.57 -7.85 0.84
CA ILE A 362 -12.32 -8.05 -0.59
C ILE A 362 -12.84 -9.42 -1.01
N HIS A 363 -13.11 -9.56 -2.30
CA HIS A 363 -13.61 -10.78 -2.91
C HIS A 363 -12.76 -11.07 -4.15
N ALA A 364 -12.55 -12.34 -4.45
CA ALA A 364 -11.93 -12.75 -5.69
C ALA A 364 -12.77 -12.30 -6.89
N ALA A 365 -12.10 -12.01 -8.00
CA ALA A 365 -12.70 -11.55 -9.26
C ALA A 365 -13.80 -12.50 -9.70
N ILE A 366 -14.96 -11.94 -10.05
CA ILE A 366 -16.07 -12.65 -10.70
C ILE A 366 -16.35 -11.93 -12.01
N GLY A 367 -16.21 -12.67 -13.12
CA GLY A 367 -16.41 -12.13 -14.45
C GLY A 367 -17.82 -11.56 -14.65
N ALA A 368 -17.96 -10.69 -15.65
CA ALA A 368 -19.26 -10.12 -15.98
C ALA A 368 -20.31 -11.22 -16.29
N PRO A 369 -21.60 -11.04 -16.00
CA PRO A 369 -22.59 -12.11 -16.13
C PRO A 369 -22.68 -12.74 -17.54
N ALA A 370 -22.35 -11.95 -18.57
CA ALA A 370 -22.32 -12.36 -19.97
C ALA A 370 -21.10 -13.22 -20.35
N SER A 371 -20.03 -13.27 -19.54
CA SER A 371 -18.83 -14.07 -19.81
C SER A 371 -18.98 -15.55 -19.44
N PHE A 372 -19.99 -15.90 -18.64
CA PHE A 372 -20.32 -17.29 -18.27
C PHE A 372 -20.97 -18.06 -19.43
N THR A 373 -20.18 -18.34 -20.47
CA THR A 373 -20.60 -19.07 -21.68
C THR A 373 -20.42 -20.59 -21.56
N HIS A 374 -19.71 -21.04 -20.53
CA HIS A 374 -19.31 -22.43 -20.29
C HIS A 374 -19.79 -22.95 -18.93
N GLY A 375 -21.05 -22.68 -18.58
CA GLY A 375 -21.59 -23.00 -17.26
C GLY A 375 -20.98 -22.12 -16.19
N SER A 376 -20.58 -22.69 -15.07
CA SER A 376 -19.97 -21.96 -13.95
C SER A 376 -18.47 -21.66 -14.14
N PHE A 377 -17.89 -21.93 -15.31
CA PHE A 377 -16.49 -21.59 -15.60
C PHE A 377 -16.34 -20.08 -15.84
N ASP A 378 -15.43 -19.46 -15.08
CA ASP A 378 -15.12 -18.03 -15.17
C ASP A 378 -13.77 -17.84 -15.87
N ALA A 379 -13.81 -17.54 -17.17
CA ALA A 379 -12.60 -17.37 -17.96
C ALA A 379 -11.78 -16.15 -17.51
N GLU A 380 -12.41 -15.06 -17.07
CA GLU A 380 -11.72 -13.87 -16.59
C GLU A 380 -10.93 -14.19 -15.31
N TYR A 381 -11.59 -14.76 -14.29
CA TYR A 381 -10.91 -15.23 -13.09
C TYR A 381 -9.78 -16.21 -13.43
N TYR A 382 -10.05 -17.18 -14.32
CA TYR A 382 -9.09 -18.23 -14.64
C TYR A 382 -7.84 -17.67 -15.32
N LEU A 383 -7.98 -16.71 -16.23
CA LEU A 383 -6.86 -16.04 -16.89
C LEU A 383 -6.09 -15.13 -15.94
N LEU A 384 -6.78 -14.42 -15.04
CA LEU A 384 -6.13 -13.60 -14.01
C LEU A 384 -5.36 -14.45 -12.98
N ALA A 385 -5.89 -15.61 -12.61
CA ALA A 385 -5.30 -16.49 -11.60
C ALA A 385 -4.16 -17.37 -12.13
N ASN A 386 -4.08 -17.59 -13.44
CA ASN A 386 -3.16 -18.53 -14.07
C ASN A 386 -2.31 -17.86 -15.17
N PRO A 387 -1.18 -17.21 -14.81
CA PRO A 387 -0.35 -16.48 -15.76
C PRO A 387 0.23 -17.33 -16.91
N ASP A 388 0.41 -18.63 -16.69
CA ASP A 388 0.81 -19.58 -17.73
C ASP A 388 -0.27 -19.79 -18.78
N VAL A 389 -1.54 -19.89 -18.36
CA VAL A 389 -2.70 -20.01 -19.26
C VAL A 389 -2.97 -18.69 -19.98
N ALA A 390 -2.85 -17.56 -19.30
CA ALA A 390 -2.94 -16.25 -19.94
C ALA A 390 -1.91 -16.07 -21.06
N ARG A 391 -0.67 -16.53 -20.84
CA ARG A 391 0.38 -16.52 -21.88
C ARG A 391 0.04 -17.46 -23.03
N LEU A 392 -0.53 -18.64 -22.75
CA LEU A 392 -1.00 -19.58 -23.77
C LEU A 392 -2.10 -18.94 -24.64
N ALA A 393 -3.10 -18.31 -24.03
CA ALA A 393 -4.19 -17.62 -24.72
C ALA A 393 -3.68 -16.50 -25.64
N LEU A 394 -2.78 -15.65 -25.12
CA LEU A 394 -2.17 -14.57 -25.91
C LEU A 394 -1.32 -15.11 -27.07
N ALA A 395 -0.64 -16.25 -26.90
CA ALA A 395 0.19 -16.86 -27.94
C ALA A 395 -0.64 -17.57 -29.02
N ALA A 396 -1.75 -18.21 -28.63
CA ALA A 396 -2.67 -18.86 -29.56
C ALA A 396 -3.38 -17.84 -30.47
N GLY A 397 -3.71 -16.67 -29.93
CA GLY A 397 -4.57 -15.69 -30.58
C GLY A 397 -6.01 -16.19 -30.73
N GLY A 398 -6.91 -15.33 -31.20
CA GLY A 398 -8.33 -15.65 -31.30
C GLY A 398 -9.06 -15.44 -29.98
N ASP A 399 -9.92 -16.39 -29.61
CA ASP A 399 -10.79 -16.29 -28.43
C ASP A 399 -10.08 -16.82 -27.16
N PRO A 400 -9.71 -15.95 -26.21
CA PRO A 400 -9.02 -16.36 -24.98
C PRO A 400 -9.89 -17.22 -24.06
N ASP A 401 -11.21 -17.04 -24.06
CA ASP A 401 -12.13 -17.82 -23.21
C ASP A 401 -12.13 -19.29 -23.64
N ALA A 402 -12.20 -19.54 -24.95
CA ALA A 402 -12.11 -20.88 -25.51
C ALA A 402 -10.78 -21.56 -25.17
N VAL A 403 -9.67 -20.82 -25.16
CA VAL A 403 -8.35 -21.36 -24.80
C VAL A 403 -8.28 -21.68 -23.31
N ALA A 404 -8.75 -20.78 -22.45
CA ALA A 404 -8.79 -20.98 -21.01
C ALA A 404 -9.64 -22.20 -20.64
N TYR A 405 -10.84 -22.30 -21.21
CA TYR A 405 -11.74 -23.43 -20.97
C TYR A 405 -11.15 -24.76 -21.46
N ALA A 406 -10.57 -24.79 -22.66
CA ALA A 406 -9.91 -25.98 -23.18
C ALA A 406 -8.72 -26.42 -22.31
N GLN A 407 -7.95 -25.48 -21.76
CA GLN A 407 -6.86 -25.80 -20.83
C GLN A 407 -7.41 -26.36 -19.52
N TYR A 408 -8.46 -25.75 -18.97
CA TYR A 408 -9.12 -26.24 -17.75
C TYR A 408 -9.59 -27.69 -17.91
N GLN A 409 -10.34 -27.98 -18.98
CA GLN A 409 -10.90 -29.31 -19.26
C GLN A 409 -9.82 -30.37 -19.49
N SER A 410 -8.72 -30.00 -20.15
CA SER A 410 -7.67 -30.95 -20.52
C SER A 410 -6.75 -31.30 -19.34
N SER A 411 -6.34 -30.30 -18.55
CA SER A 411 -5.41 -30.52 -17.43
C SER A 411 -5.67 -29.67 -16.20
N GLY A 412 -6.29 -28.49 -16.32
CA GLY A 412 -6.40 -27.53 -15.22
C GLY A 412 -7.10 -28.06 -13.98
N TRP A 413 -8.23 -28.75 -14.12
CA TRP A 413 -8.91 -29.36 -12.95
C TRP A 413 -8.08 -30.52 -12.35
N ARG A 414 -7.30 -31.24 -13.16
CA ARG A 414 -6.40 -32.32 -12.67
C ARG A 414 -5.22 -31.77 -11.88
N GLU A 415 -4.81 -30.55 -12.20
CA GLU A 415 -3.81 -29.78 -11.45
C GLU A 415 -4.40 -29.15 -10.18
N GLY A 416 -5.73 -29.25 -10.00
CA GLY A 416 -6.45 -28.68 -8.87
C GLY A 416 -6.60 -27.17 -8.93
N ARG A 417 -6.62 -26.58 -10.14
CA ARG A 417 -6.87 -25.15 -10.36
C ARG A 417 -8.37 -24.89 -10.25
N ASP A 418 -8.75 -23.87 -9.48
CA ASP A 418 -10.16 -23.48 -9.33
C ASP A 418 -10.66 -22.78 -10.60
N PRO A 419 -11.89 -23.09 -11.09
CA PRO A 419 -12.45 -22.52 -12.32
C PRO A 419 -13.12 -21.17 -12.14
N ASN A 420 -13.40 -20.77 -10.90
CA ASN A 420 -14.02 -19.50 -10.54
C ASN A 420 -13.69 -19.17 -9.07
N ALA A 421 -14.14 -18.02 -8.60
CA ALA A 421 -13.90 -17.53 -7.24
C ALA A 421 -14.45 -18.46 -6.12
N VAL A 422 -15.50 -19.23 -6.39
CA VAL A 422 -16.28 -19.96 -5.37
C VAL A 422 -15.97 -21.46 -5.36
N PHE A 423 -15.96 -22.12 -6.52
CA PHE A 423 -15.79 -23.57 -6.64
C PHE A 423 -14.36 -24.00 -6.27
N LYS A 424 -14.23 -24.98 -5.37
CA LYS A 424 -12.93 -25.49 -4.91
C LYS A 424 -12.70 -26.91 -5.40
N VAL A 425 -11.86 -27.06 -6.42
CA VAL A 425 -11.68 -28.34 -7.13
C VAL A 425 -11.18 -29.43 -6.19
N LYS A 426 -10.19 -29.12 -5.36
CA LYS A 426 -9.59 -30.10 -4.45
C LYS A 426 -10.58 -30.53 -3.37
N ASP A 427 -11.32 -29.58 -2.81
CA ASP A 427 -12.29 -29.86 -1.75
C ASP A 427 -13.48 -30.66 -2.29
N TYR A 428 -13.98 -30.27 -3.47
CA TYR A 428 -15.06 -31.00 -4.13
C TYR A 428 -14.70 -32.45 -4.42
N LEU A 429 -13.52 -32.70 -5.01
CA LEU A 429 -13.08 -34.07 -5.29
C LEU A 429 -12.84 -34.89 -4.01
N ALA A 430 -12.34 -34.26 -2.95
CA ALA A 430 -12.12 -34.93 -1.67
C ALA A 430 -13.43 -35.34 -0.99
N ALA A 431 -14.46 -34.49 -1.08
CA ALA A 431 -15.80 -34.78 -0.55
C ALA A 431 -16.59 -35.77 -1.42
N ASN A 432 -16.25 -35.87 -2.71
CA ASN A 432 -16.98 -36.66 -3.71
C ASN A 432 -16.09 -37.75 -4.31
N PRO A 433 -15.77 -38.81 -3.55
CA PRO A 433 -14.82 -39.85 -3.97
C PRO A 433 -15.33 -40.67 -5.16
N ASP A 434 -16.65 -40.70 -5.40
CA ASP A 434 -17.26 -41.29 -6.59
C ASP A 434 -16.88 -40.52 -7.87
N VAL A 435 -16.94 -39.18 -7.82
CA VAL A 435 -16.52 -38.29 -8.91
C VAL A 435 -15.02 -38.42 -9.15
N GLN A 436 -14.24 -38.44 -8.05
CA GLN A 436 -12.79 -38.62 -8.12
C GLN A 436 -12.40 -39.98 -8.71
N ALA A 437 -13.02 -41.07 -8.26
CA ALA A 437 -12.75 -42.42 -8.76
C ALA A 437 -13.15 -42.61 -10.22
N ALA A 438 -14.23 -41.96 -10.65
CA ALA A 438 -14.66 -41.95 -12.05
C ALA A 438 -13.76 -41.05 -12.94
N GLY A 439 -12.90 -40.22 -12.34
CA GLY A 439 -12.00 -39.32 -13.07
C GLY A 439 -12.74 -38.26 -13.89
N LEU A 440 -13.92 -37.84 -13.41
CA LEU A 440 -14.75 -36.83 -14.05
C LEU A 440 -14.25 -35.42 -13.72
N ASP A 441 -14.45 -34.50 -14.67
CA ASP A 441 -14.27 -33.07 -14.42
C ASP A 441 -15.25 -32.62 -13.33
N PRO A 442 -14.76 -32.08 -12.19
CA PRO A 442 -15.59 -31.78 -11.04
C PRO A 442 -16.55 -30.61 -11.26
N LEU A 443 -16.16 -29.60 -12.03
CA LEU A 443 -17.04 -28.47 -12.34
C LEU A 443 -18.16 -28.92 -13.27
N LEU A 444 -17.80 -29.65 -14.33
CA LEU A 444 -18.80 -30.19 -15.26
C LEU A 444 -19.76 -31.15 -14.56
N HIS A 445 -19.26 -31.96 -13.62
CA HIS A 445 -20.10 -32.81 -12.79
C HIS A 445 -21.06 -31.99 -11.93
N TYR A 446 -20.57 -30.93 -11.27
CA TYR A 446 -21.42 -30.06 -10.46
C TYR A 446 -22.53 -29.41 -11.28
N ASP A 447 -22.17 -28.74 -12.37
CA ASP A 447 -23.10 -28.01 -13.24
C ASP A 447 -24.20 -28.92 -13.82
N ALA A 448 -23.85 -30.17 -14.15
CA ALA A 448 -24.77 -31.14 -14.74
C ALA A 448 -25.62 -31.91 -13.70
N TYR A 449 -25.03 -32.27 -12.56
CA TYR A 449 -25.62 -33.21 -11.60
C TYR A 449 -25.49 -32.73 -10.15
N GLY A 450 -24.31 -32.29 -9.73
CA GLY A 450 -23.97 -32.10 -8.33
C GLY A 450 -24.91 -31.17 -7.58
N TRP A 451 -25.31 -30.03 -8.16
CA TRP A 451 -26.24 -29.12 -7.48
C TRP A 451 -27.65 -29.70 -7.33
N ARG A 452 -28.08 -30.58 -8.26
CA ARG A 452 -29.38 -31.28 -8.19
C ARG A 452 -29.37 -32.40 -7.15
N GLU A 453 -28.20 -32.95 -6.88
CA GLU A 453 -27.94 -33.90 -5.79
C GLU A 453 -27.78 -33.17 -4.44
N GLY A 454 -27.69 -31.84 -4.47
CA GLY A 454 -27.48 -30.99 -3.32
C GLY A 454 -26.08 -31.13 -2.71
N ARG A 455 -25.08 -31.43 -3.55
CA ARG A 455 -23.66 -31.37 -3.18
C ARG A 455 -23.19 -29.92 -3.15
N ASP A 456 -22.19 -29.62 -2.34
CA ASP A 456 -21.65 -28.27 -2.22
C ASP A 456 -20.42 -28.07 -3.10
N PRO A 457 -20.30 -26.94 -3.84
CA PRO A 457 -19.15 -26.69 -4.73
C PRO A 457 -17.87 -26.32 -3.97
N ALA A 458 -18.02 -25.89 -2.70
CA ALA A 458 -16.94 -25.51 -1.80
C ALA A 458 -17.47 -25.40 -0.36
N PRO A 459 -16.59 -25.40 0.67
CA PRO A 459 -17.02 -25.23 2.06
C PRO A 459 -17.69 -23.88 2.34
N GLY A 460 -17.45 -22.89 1.47
CA GLY A 460 -18.04 -21.55 1.56
C GLY A 460 -19.41 -21.41 0.90
N PHE A 461 -20.00 -22.48 0.37
CA PHE A 461 -21.27 -22.40 -0.37
C PHE A 461 -22.14 -23.64 -0.09
N ASP A 462 -23.26 -23.45 0.60
CA ASP A 462 -24.25 -24.51 0.82
C ASP A 462 -25.33 -24.43 -0.25
N THR A 463 -25.33 -25.42 -1.15
CA THR A 463 -26.26 -25.53 -2.29
C THR A 463 -27.71 -25.63 -1.82
N ARG A 464 -27.98 -26.41 -0.77
CA ARG A 464 -29.34 -26.68 -0.29
C ARG A 464 -29.90 -25.47 0.44
N ALA A 465 -29.10 -24.84 1.30
CA ALA A 465 -29.48 -23.63 2.02
C ALA A 465 -29.69 -22.46 1.05
N TYR A 466 -28.84 -22.32 0.02
CA TYR A 466 -29.02 -21.30 -1.00
C TYR A 466 -30.37 -21.45 -1.72
N LEU A 467 -30.70 -22.64 -2.21
CA LEU A 467 -31.97 -22.90 -2.88
C LEU A 467 -33.18 -22.78 -1.94
N ALA A 468 -33.03 -23.14 -0.66
CA ALA A 468 -34.08 -22.97 0.34
C ALA A 468 -34.36 -21.50 0.67
N ALA A 469 -33.31 -20.66 0.72
CA ALA A 469 -33.42 -19.25 1.01
C ALA A 469 -33.90 -18.42 -0.21
N TYR A 470 -33.54 -18.85 -1.42
CA TYR A 470 -33.79 -18.11 -2.66
C TYR A 470 -34.76 -18.87 -3.57
N ALA A 471 -36.05 -18.77 -3.24
CA ALA A 471 -37.13 -19.47 -3.94
C ALA A 471 -37.25 -19.08 -5.42
N ASP A 472 -36.84 -17.86 -5.80
CA ASP A 472 -36.78 -17.42 -7.20
C ASP A 472 -35.79 -18.28 -8.02
N VAL A 473 -34.62 -18.57 -7.45
CA VAL A 473 -33.60 -19.43 -8.08
C VAL A 473 -34.07 -20.88 -8.14
N ALA A 474 -34.61 -21.39 -7.03
CA ALA A 474 -35.12 -22.76 -6.94
C ALA A 474 -36.26 -23.01 -7.93
N ASN A 475 -37.23 -22.09 -8.02
CA ASN A 475 -38.36 -22.20 -8.94
C ASN A 475 -37.93 -22.05 -10.41
N ALA A 476 -36.91 -21.25 -10.69
CA ALA A 476 -36.33 -21.14 -12.03
C ALA A 476 -35.56 -22.41 -12.45
N GLY A 477 -35.19 -23.27 -11.48
CA GLY A 477 -34.43 -24.50 -11.73
C GLY A 477 -33.04 -24.23 -12.30
N VAL A 478 -32.45 -23.09 -11.92
CA VAL A 478 -31.11 -22.64 -12.34
C VAL A 478 -30.08 -23.17 -11.34
N ASP A 479 -28.89 -23.49 -11.84
CA ASP A 479 -27.74 -23.83 -11.01
C ASP A 479 -27.46 -22.69 -10.00
N PRO A 480 -27.46 -22.98 -8.68
CA PRO A 480 -27.26 -21.96 -7.65
C PRO A 480 -25.86 -21.34 -7.66
N LEU A 481 -24.82 -22.08 -8.02
CA LEU A 481 -23.47 -21.53 -8.17
C LEU A 481 -23.43 -20.55 -9.34
N LEU A 482 -23.92 -20.97 -10.50
CA LEU A 482 -23.97 -20.12 -11.69
C LEU A 482 -24.80 -18.85 -11.42
N HIS A 483 -25.95 -18.99 -10.77
CA HIS A 483 -26.78 -17.86 -10.38
C HIS A 483 -26.04 -16.91 -9.43
N TYR A 484 -25.33 -17.45 -8.44
CA TYR A 484 -24.57 -16.64 -7.50
C TYR A 484 -23.47 -15.84 -8.20
N LEU A 485 -22.70 -16.49 -9.08
CA LEU A 485 -21.64 -15.85 -9.85
C LEU A 485 -22.19 -14.77 -10.79
N GLN A 486 -23.31 -15.03 -11.50
CA GLN A 486 -23.89 -14.07 -12.43
C GLN A 486 -24.64 -12.92 -11.75
N TYR A 487 -25.27 -13.15 -10.59
CA TYR A 487 -26.18 -12.17 -10.00
C TYR A 487 -26.05 -12.09 -8.48
N GLY A 488 -26.04 -13.23 -7.80
CA GLY A 488 -26.16 -13.29 -6.34
C GLY A 488 -25.08 -12.51 -5.58
N ALA A 489 -23.84 -12.53 -6.05
CA ALA A 489 -22.74 -11.81 -5.41
C ALA A 489 -22.97 -10.30 -5.36
N LEU A 490 -23.38 -9.69 -6.49
CA LEU A 490 -23.70 -8.27 -6.60
C LEU A 490 -25.01 -7.90 -5.90
N GLU A 491 -25.99 -8.81 -5.90
CA GLU A 491 -27.28 -8.63 -5.21
C GLU A 491 -27.19 -8.71 -3.69
N GLY A 492 -26.04 -9.09 -3.13
CA GLY A 492 -25.90 -9.19 -1.68
C GLY A 492 -26.26 -10.54 -1.09
N ARG A 493 -26.50 -11.57 -1.91
CA ARG A 493 -26.98 -12.87 -1.43
C ARG A 493 -25.91 -13.60 -0.63
N SER A 494 -26.32 -14.30 0.43
CA SER A 494 -25.46 -15.14 1.25
C SER A 494 -25.30 -16.51 0.60
N THR A 495 -24.11 -17.09 0.72
CA THR A 495 -23.81 -18.45 0.25
C THR A 495 -24.04 -19.50 1.34
N PHE A 496 -24.35 -19.07 2.58
CA PHE A 496 -24.61 -19.93 3.74
C PHE A 496 -23.51 -20.96 4.06
N GLY A 497 -22.27 -20.73 3.62
CA GLY A 497 -21.15 -21.61 3.89
C GLY A 497 -20.99 -21.90 5.38
N ASP A 498 -21.03 -23.17 5.75
CA ASP A 498 -20.88 -23.66 7.12
C ASP A 498 -19.49 -24.29 7.36
N GLY A 499 -18.61 -24.25 6.35
CA GLY A 499 -17.28 -24.82 6.40
C GLY A 499 -17.23 -26.33 6.12
N VAL A 500 -18.35 -26.93 5.71
CA VAL A 500 -18.48 -28.34 5.38
C VAL A 500 -18.97 -28.48 3.93
N ILE A 501 -18.61 -29.58 3.27
CA ILE A 501 -19.18 -29.97 1.97
C ILE A 501 -20.09 -31.17 2.21
N ALA A 502 -21.36 -31.05 1.82
CA ALA A 502 -22.40 -32.06 1.99
C ALA A 502 -22.46 -33.14 0.90
#